data_AF-A0A2T0MZL3-F1
#
_entry.id   AF-A0A2T0MZL3-F1
#
_cell.length_a   1.000
_cell.length_b   1.000
_cell.length_c   1.000
_cell.angle_alpha   90.00
_cell.angle_beta   90.00
_cell.angle_gamma   90.00
#
_symmetry.space_group_name_H-M   'P 1'
#
loop_
_entity.id
_entity.type
_entity.pdbx_description
1 polymer ?
#
loop_
_entity_poly.entity_id
_entity_poly.type
_entity_poly.pdbx_seq_one_letter_code
_entity_poly.pdbx_strand_id
1 'polypeptide(L)'
;MRWVLYAAGAALVGLGFTGLFLDSAPIGWALWFGGVAVAHDGILAPVVLLIGLALRRTGRAARAAAIVAGTVTLATLPTVLALGRRTDNPSILPLDYVRNLLLLLGLLALAALAPRLWNAVRPKRGGRTPEPSDPDR
;
A
#
# COMPACT_ATOMS: atom_id res chain seq x y z
N MET A 1 9.41 36.71 0.69
CA MET A 1 8.58 35.65 1.32
C MET A 1 9.18 34.25 1.22
N ARG A 2 9.62 33.75 0.05
CA ARG A 2 10.24 32.41 -0.09
C ARG A 2 11.46 32.15 0.82
N TRP A 3 12.33 33.16 0.97
CA TRP A 3 13.51 33.07 1.83
C TRP A 3 13.19 32.87 3.32
N VAL A 4 12.06 33.39 3.78
CA VAL A 4 11.61 33.19 5.16
C VAL A 4 11.21 31.73 5.37
N LEU A 5 10.52 31.12 4.39
CA LEU A 5 10.17 29.70 4.43
C LEU A 5 11.43 28.81 4.37
N TYR A 6 12.41 29.16 3.53
CA TYR A 6 13.69 28.44 3.49
C TYR A 6 14.47 28.56 4.78
N ALA A 7 14.55 29.76 5.36
CA ALA A 7 15.22 29.99 6.64
C ALA A 7 14.52 29.26 7.79
N ALA A 8 13.19 29.30 7.83
CA ALA A 8 12.39 28.57 8.82
C ALA A 8 12.58 27.04 8.70
N GLY A 9 12.57 26.51 7.46
CA GLY A 9 12.84 25.10 7.21
C GLY A 9 14.26 24.68 7.61
N ALA A 10 15.26 25.49 7.26
CA ALA A 10 16.66 25.25 7.64
C ALA A 10 16.85 25.31 9.16
N ALA A 11 16.20 26.25 9.84
CA ALA A 11 16.22 26.33 11.30
C ALA A 11 15.59 25.08 11.95
N LEU A 12 14.47 24.58 11.40
CA LEU A 12 13.84 23.34 11.86
C LEU A 12 14.76 22.13 11.69
N VAL A 13 15.41 22.01 10.53
CA VAL A 13 16.38 20.94 10.24
C VAL A 13 17.57 21.03 11.20
N GLY A 14 18.10 22.23 11.42
CA GLY A 14 19.17 22.48 12.40
C GLY A 14 18.78 22.06 13.81
N LEU A 15 17.57 22.42 14.26
CA LEU A 15 17.02 22.00 15.55
C LEU A 15 16.93 20.47 15.65
N GLY A 16 16.48 19.80 14.59
CA GLY A 16 16.45 18.34 14.50
C GLY A 16 17.84 17.72 14.66
N PHE A 17 18.85 18.28 13.98
CA PHE A 17 20.24 17.83 14.13
C PHE A 17 20.79 18.06 15.54
N THR A 18 20.45 19.18 16.19
CA THR A 18 20.90 19.40 17.58
C THR A 18 20.35 18.34 18.53
N GLY A 19 19.05 18.00 18.46
CA GLY A 19 18.50 16.90 19.25
C GLY A 19 19.10 15.54 18.88
N LEU A 20 19.43 15.32 17.61
CA LEU A 20 20.08 14.10 17.16
C LEU A 20 21.46 13.90 17.81
N PHE A 21 22.30 14.93 17.84
CA PHE A 21 23.66 14.81 18.37
C PHE A 21 23.75 14.93 19.89
N LEU A 22 22.80 15.63 20.52
CA LEU A 22 22.83 15.88 21.97
C LEU A 22 22.04 14.83 22.76
N ASP A 23 20.91 14.35 22.23
CA ASP A 23 19.97 13.53 22.99
C ASP A 23 19.79 12.10 22.45
N SER A 24 20.45 11.75 21.33
CA SER A 24 20.28 10.43 20.70
C SER A 24 21.61 9.76 20.37
N ALA A 25 21.57 8.45 20.07
CA ALA A 25 22.72 7.69 19.62
C ALA A 25 22.89 7.86 18.09
N PRO A 26 23.82 8.70 17.60
CA PRO A 26 23.87 9.10 16.19
C PRO A 26 24.14 7.92 15.26
N ILE A 27 24.93 6.93 15.70
CA ILE A 27 25.18 5.69 14.95
C ILE A 27 23.91 4.85 14.88
N GLY A 28 23.18 4.70 15.99
CA GLY A 28 21.92 3.96 16.04
C GLY A 28 20.85 4.58 15.14
N TRP A 29 20.74 5.92 15.16
CA TRP A 29 19.88 6.64 14.25
C TRP A 29 20.30 6.47 12.79
N ALA A 30 21.60 6.59 12.47
CA ALA A 30 22.09 6.44 11.10
C ALA A 30 21.84 5.02 10.55
N LEU A 31 22.04 4.00 11.39
CA LEU A 31 21.72 2.62 11.04
C LEU A 31 20.21 2.40 10.86
N TRP A 32 19.39 3.00 11.73
CA TRP A 32 17.93 2.92 11.60
C TRP A 32 17.44 3.64 10.33
N PHE A 33 17.84 4.89 10.13
CA PHE A 33 17.47 5.71 8.99
C PHE A 33 17.97 5.12 7.67
N GLY A 34 19.25 4.74 7.63
CA GLY A 34 19.86 4.05 6.49
C GLY A 34 19.18 2.71 6.21
N GLY A 35 18.88 1.92 7.25
CA GLY A 35 18.16 0.66 7.13
C GLY A 35 16.76 0.85 6.54
N VAL A 36 16.01 1.85 7.00
CA VAL A 36 14.69 2.20 6.46
C VAL A 36 14.79 2.66 5.01
N ALA A 37 15.76 3.53 4.67
CA ALA A 37 15.97 4.00 3.31
C ALA A 37 16.29 2.85 2.35
N VAL A 38 17.22 1.97 2.73
CA VAL A 38 17.57 0.79 1.93
C VAL A 38 16.39 -0.18 1.80
N ALA A 39 15.66 -0.45 2.88
CA ALA A 39 14.48 -1.31 2.82
C ALA A 39 13.39 -0.71 1.91
N HIS A 40 13.19 0.62 1.96
CA HIS A 40 12.21 1.29 1.14
C HIS A 40 12.62 1.32 -0.34
N ASP A 41 13.79 1.87 -0.66
CA ASP A 41 14.18 2.12 -2.05
C ASP A 41 14.75 0.87 -2.72
N GLY A 42 15.41 -0.01 -1.95
CA GLY A 42 16.00 -1.24 -2.44
C GLY A 42 15.06 -2.43 -2.50
N ILE A 43 14.01 -2.47 -1.67
CA ILE A 43 13.08 -3.62 -1.61
C ILE A 43 11.66 -3.19 -1.91
N LEU A 44 11.12 -2.22 -1.17
CA LEU A 44 9.70 -1.89 -1.28
C LEU A 44 9.35 -1.31 -2.66
N ALA A 45 10.08 -0.29 -3.11
CA ALA A 45 9.87 0.33 -4.42
C ALA A 45 9.92 -0.67 -5.58
N PRO A 46 10.95 -1.53 -5.73
CA PRO A 46 10.98 -2.52 -6.81
C PRO A 46 9.87 -3.57 -6.68
N VAL A 47 9.53 -4.03 -5.48
CA VAL A 47 8.41 -4.97 -5.28
C VAL A 47 7.08 -4.33 -5.73
N VAL A 48 6.82 -3.08 -5.36
CA VAL A 48 5.63 -2.34 -5.80
C VAL A 48 5.59 -2.20 -7.32
N LEU A 49 6.72 -1.91 -7.96
CA LEU A 49 6.81 -1.83 -9.42
C LEU A 49 6.54 -3.19 -10.08
N LEU A 50 7.11 -4.28 -9.56
CA LEU A 50 6.88 -5.64 -10.06
C LEU A 50 5.41 -6.07 -9.91
N ILE A 51 4.78 -5.77 -8.78
CA ILE A 51 3.35 -6.01 -8.56
C ILE A 51 2.51 -5.20 -9.55
N GLY A 52 2.81 -3.90 -9.70
CA GLY A 52 2.15 -3.04 -10.67
C GLY A 52 2.28 -3.56 -12.12
N LEU A 53 3.46 -4.07 -12.46
CA LEU A 53 3.75 -4.68 -13.76
C LEU A 53 2.99 -5.99 -13.97
N ALA A 54 2.91 -6.86 -12.96
CA ALA A 54 2.17 -8.11 -12.99
C ALA A 54 0.66 -7.88 -13.14
N LEU A 55 0.15 -6.83 -12.49
CA LEU A 55 -1.27 -6.48 -12.49
C LEU A 55 -1.67 -5.53 -13.63
N ARG A 56 -0.76 -5.21 -14.57
CA ARG A 56 -1.04 -4.24 -15.64
C ARG A 56 -2.23 -4.63 -16.52
N ARG A 57 -2.54 -5.92 -16.62
CA ARG A 57 -3.66 -6.46 -17.42
C ARG A 57 -4.91 -6.80 -16.60
N THR A 58 -4.92 -6.59 -15.28
CA THR A 58 -5.99 -7.10 -14.42
C THR A 58 -7.17 -6.14 -14.19
N GLY A 59 -7.19 -5.00 -14.87
CA GLY A 59 -8.26 -3.99 -14.73
C GLY A 59 -8.12 -3.11 -13.48
N ARG A 60 -8.81 -1.97 -13.46
CA ARG A 60 -8.67 -0.92 -12.43
C ARG A 60 -8.97 -1.42 -11.01
N ALA A 61 -10.00 -2.25 -10.83
CA ALA A 61 -10.41 -2.76 -9.52
C ALA A 61 -9.34 -3.67 -8.88
N ALA A 62 -8.76 -4.60 -9.65
CA ALA A 62 -7.70 -5.47 -9.14
C ALA A 62 -6.42 -4.70 -8.80
N ARG A 63 -6.09 -3.66 -9.58
CA ARG A 63 -4.96 -2.79 -9.28
C ARG A 63 -5.19 -1.99 -7.98
N ALA A 64 -6.38 -1.42 -7.80
CA ALA A 64 -6.73 -0.70 -6.57
C ALA A 64 -6.68 -1.62 -5.34
N ALA A 65 -7.27 -2.81 -5.43
CA ALA A 65 -7.26 -3.79 -4.35
C ALA A 65 -5.83 -4.22 -3.98
N ALA A 66 -4.95 -4.43 -4.96
CA ALA A 66 -3.56 -4.78 -4.70
C ALA A 66 -2.75 -3.66 -4.06
N ILE A 67 -2.99 -2.40 -4.45
CA ILE A 67 -2.37 -1.23 -3.80
C ILE A 67 -2.80 -1.18 -2.33
N VAL A 68 -4.10 -1.27 -2.06
CA VAL A 68 -4.62 -1.25 -0.68
C VAL A 68 -4.07 -2.43 0.13
N ALA A 69 -4.08 -3.64 -0.45
CA ALA A 69 -3.54 -4.84 0.18
C ALA A 69 -2.05 -4.70 0.53
N GLY A 70 -1.25 -4.17 -0.40
CA GLY A 70 0.17 -3.91 -0.18
C GLY A 70 0.40 -2.89 0.93
N THR A 71 -0.30 -1.75 0.89
CA THR A 71 -0.20 -0.70 1.91
C THR A 71 -0.58 -1.21 3.30
N VAL A 72 -1.68 -1.94 3.42
CA VAL A 72 -2.14 -2.51 4.69
C VAL A 72 -1.14 -3.54 5.21
N THR A 73 -0.63 -4.41 4.34
CA THR A 73 0.39 -5.41 4.72
C THR A 73 1.62 -4.72 5.29
N LEU A 74 2.08 -3.65 4.66
CA LEU A 74 3.25 -2.90 5.13
C LEU A 74 2.99 -2.19 6.46
N ALA A 75 1.85 -1.53 6.58
CA ALA A 75 1.48 -0.80 7.80
C ALA A 75 1.29 -1.73 9.00
N THR A 76 0.84 -2.96 8.76
CA THR A 76 0.61 -3.98 9.81
C THR A 76 1.81 -4.90 10.01
N LEU A 77 2.88 -4.77 9.22
CA LEU A 77 4.04 -5.63 9.30
C LEU A 77 4.67 -5.67 10.72
N PRO A 78 4.84 -4.54 11.45
CA PRO A 78 5.38 -4.58 12.79
C PRO A 78 4.49 -5.38 13.76
N THR A 79 3.17 -5.27 13.64
CA THR A 79 2.24 -5.97 14.54
C THR A 79 2.16 -7.46 14.24
N VAL A 80 2.20 -7.83 12.96
CA VAL A 80 2.28 -9.23 12.48
C VAL A 80 3.59 -9.89 12.93
N LEU A 81 4.71 -9.18 12.81
CA LEU A 81 6.02 -9.64 13.29
C LEU A 81 6.18 -9.60 14.81
N ALA A 82 5.11 -9.22 15.54
CA ALA A 82 5.12 -9.11 16.99
C ALA A 82 6.19 -8.14 17.53
N LEU A 83 6.59 -7.16 16.73
CA LEU A 83 7.65 -6.23 17.09
C LEU A 83 7.20 -5.39 18.29
N GLY A 84 7.94 -5.47 19.39
CA GLY A 84 7.58 -4.80 20.65
C GLY A 84 6.59 -5.57 21.53
N ARG A 85 6.26 -6.84 21.21
CA ARG A 85 5.48 -7.69 22.11
C ARG A 85 6.23 -7.87 23.43
N ARG A 86 5.48 -7.72 24.53
CA ARG A 86 5.97 -7.80 25.90
C ARG A 86 5.21 -8.88 26.65
N THR A 87 5.92 -9.88 27.17
CA THR A 87 5.33 -11.01 27.90
C THR A 87 4.73 -10.60 29.24
N ASP A 88 5.24 -9.50 29.80
CA ASP A 88 4.79 -8.85 31.03
C ASP A 88 3.54 -7.97 30.84
N ASN A 89 3.20 -7.62 29.60
CA ASN A 89 2.01 -6.83 29.31
C ASN A 89 1.25 -7.37 28.08
N PRO A 90 0.37 -8.37 28.28
CA PRO A 90 -0.36 -9.02 27.18
C PRO A 90 -1.40 -8.11 26.51
N SER A 91 -1.67 -6.92 27.05
CA SER A 91 -2.49 -5.91 26.36
C SER A 91 -1.76 -5.24 25.18
N ILE A 92 -0.44 -5.42 25.07
CA ILE A 92 0.36 -5.00 23.92
C ILE A 92 0.26 -6.10 22.86
N LEU A 93 -0.42 -5.79 21.75
CA LEU A 93 -0.79 -6.73 20.67
C LEU A 93 -1.71 -7.89 21.13
N PRO A 94 -2.95 -7.58 21.58
CA PRO A 94 -3.87 -8.60 22.09
C PRO A 94 -4.52 -9.44 20.98
N LEU A 95 -4.48 -8.95 19.73
CA LEU A 95 -5.15 -9.54 18.59
C LEU A 95 -4.21 -10.47 17.80
N ASP A 96 -4.79 -11.49 17.17
CA ASP A 96 -4.11 -12.28 16.14
C ASP A 96 -4.05 -11.48 14.83
N TYR A 97 -3.00 -10.65 14.71
CA TYR A 97 -2.79 -9.79 13.55
C TYR A 97 -2.53 -10.58 12.26
N VAL A 98 -1.97 -11.80 12.36
CA VAL A 98 -1.75 -12.66 11.20
C VAL A 98 -3.10 -13.07 10.61
N ARG A 99 -4.00 -13.59 11.47
CA ARG A 99 -5.35 -13.99 11.05
C ARG A 99 -6.13 -12.80 10.49
N ASN A 100 -6.10 -11.65 11.16
CA ASN A 100 -6.85 -10.47 10.73
C ASN A 100 -6.33 -9.92 9.39
N LEU A 101 -5.01 -9.91 9.18
CA LEU A 101 -4.43 -9.51 7.91
C LEU A 101 -4.87 -10.45 6.79
N LEU A 102 -4.79 -11.77 6.98
CA LEU A 102 -5.23 -12.74 5.97
C LEU A 102 -6.71 -12.59 5.61
N LEU A 103 -7.59 -12.38 6.60
CA LEU A 103 -9.01 -12.12 6.37
C LEU A 103 -9.24 -10.86 5.52
N LEU A 104 -8.53 -9.78 5.82
CA LEU A 104 -8.64 -8.52 5.09
C LEU A 104 -8.11 -8.64 3.65
N LEU A 105 -6.99 -9.35 3.46
CA LEU A 105 -6.45 -9.63 2.12
C LEU A 105 -7.42 -10.48 1.30
N GLY A 106 -8.04 -11.49 1.90
CA GLY A 106 -9.10 -12.29 1.27
C GLY A 106 -10.29 -11.43 0.83
N LEU A 107 -10.74 -10.52 1.70
CA LEU A 107 -11.85 -9.61 1.39
C LEU A 107 -11.51 -8.66 0.22
N LEU A 108 -10.30 -8.11 0.19
CA LEU A 108 -9.83 -7.27 -0.92
C LEU A 108 -9.74 -8.05 -2.24
N ALA A 109 -9.29 -9.31 -2.19
CA ALA A 109 -9.27 -10.19 -3.36
C ALA A 109 -10.70 -10.43 -3.88
N LEU A 110 -11.66 -10.74 -3.00
CA LEU A 110 -13.06 -10.90 -3.39
C LEU A 110 -13.64 -9.62 -4.02
N ALA A 111 -13.38 -8.46 -3.43
CA ALA A 111 -13.80 -7.17 -3.96
C ALA A 111 -13.20 -6.89 -5.36
N ALA A 112 -11.94 -7.28 -5.59
CA ALA A 112 -11.29 -7.16 -6.89
C ALA A 112 -11.92 -8.02 -7.99
N LEU A 113 -12.40 -9.22 -7.64
CA LEU A 113 -13.02 -10.14 -8.59
C LEU A 113 -14.50 -9.82 -8.86
N ALA A 114 -15.19 -9.13 -7.95
CA ALA A 114 -16.63 -8.87 -8.04
C ALA A 114 -17.08 -8.29 -9.41
N PRO A 115 -16.39 -7.30 -10.03
CA PRO A 115 -16.82 -6.77 -11.33
C PRO A 115 -16.73 -7.79 -12.47
N ARG A 116 -15.76 -8.70 -12.41
CA ARG A 116 -15.61 -9.76 -13.42
C ARG A 116 -16.69 -10.82 -13.28
N LEU A 117 -16.97 -11.24 -12.06
CA LEU A 117 -18.05 -12.18 -11.75
C LEU A 117 -19.40 -11.61 -12.18
N TRP A 118 -19.64 -10.33 -11.88
CA TRP A 118 -20.88 -9.65 -12.27
C TRP A 118 -21.08 -9.59 -13.79
N ASN A 119 -20.01 -9.29 -14.55
CA ASN A 119 -20.09 -9.24 -16.02
C ASN A 119 -20.20 -10.62 -16.67
N ALA A 120 -19.65 -11.66 -16.05
CA ALA A 120 -19.77 -13.04 -16.53
C ALA A 120 -21.20 -13.58 -16.38
N VAL A 121 -21.92 -13.15 -15.34
CA VAL A 121 -23.29 -13.59 -15.05
C VAL A 121 -24.34 -12.71 -15.77
N ARG A 122 -23.95 -11.54 -16.31
CA ARG A 122 -24.87 -10.69 -17.08
C ARG A 122 -25.23 -11.35 -18.42
N PRO A 123 -26.53 -11.60 -18.70
CA PRO A 123 -26.95 -12.11 -20.00
C PRO A 123 -26.55 -11.11 -21.09
N LYS A 124 -25.86 -11.59 -22.13
CA LYS A 124 -25.59 -10.79 -23.34
C LYS A 124 -26.94 -10.38 -23.92
N ARG A 125 -27.31 -9.10 -23.78
CA ARG A 125 -28.47 -8.54 -24.48
C ARG A 125 -28.23 -8.76 -25.97
N GLY A 126 -29.04 -9.62 -26.59
CA GLY A 126 -28.91 -10.03 -27.98
C GLY A 126 -28.74 -8.80 -28.88
N GLY A 127 -27.72 -8.85 -29.73
CA GLY A 127 -27.45 -7.79 -30.69
C GLY A 127 -28.71 -7.52 -31.49
N ARG A 128 -29.10 -6.24 -31.57
CA ARG A 128 -30.01 -5.78 -32.62
C ARG A 128 -29.35 -6.19 -33.92
N THR A 129 -29.92 -7.18 -34.60
CA THR A 129 -29.66 -7.42 -36.01
C THR A 129 -29.86 -6.09 -36.71
N PRO A 130 -28.88 -5.55 -37.44
CA PRO A 130 -29.11 -4.43 -38.33
C PRO A 130 -30.25 -4.84 -39.25
N GLU A 131 -31.36 -4.14 -39.17
CA GLU A 131 -32.44 -4.26 -40.14
C GLU A 131 -31.82 -3.98 -41.52
N PRO A 132 -31.95 -4.89 -42.51
CA PRO A 132 -31.46 -4.64 -43.84
C PRO A 132 -32.09 -3.36 -44.36
N SER A 133 -31.26 -2.35 -44.64
CA SER A 133 -31.71 -1.16 -45.37
C SER A 133 -32.22 -1.61 -46.72
N ASP A 134 -33.53 -1.51 -46.91
CA ASP A 134 -34.22 -1.73 -48.19
C ASP A 134 -33.61 -0.78 -49.24
N PRO A 135 -32.97 -1.28 -50.31
CA PRO A 135 -32.39 -0.43 -51.34
C PRO A 135 -33.42 0.14 -52.33
N ASP A 136 -34.66 -0.35 -52.33
CA ASP A 136 -35.60 -0.16 -53.45
C ASP A 136 -37.02 0.30 -53.05
N ARG A 137 -37.16 1.24 -52.11
CA ARG A 137 -38.42 1.98 -51.87
C ARG A 137 -38.26 3.48 -51.80
#